data_AF-A0A2N9G989-F1
#
_entry.id   AF-A0A2N9G989-F1
#
_cell.length_a   1.000
_cell.length_b   1.000
_cell.length_c   1.000
_cell.angle_alpha   90.00
_cell.angle_beta   90.00
_cell.angle_gamma   90.00
#
_symmetry.space_group_name_H-M   'P 1'
#
loop_
_entity.id
_entity.type
_entity.pdbx_description
1 polymer ?
#
loop_
_entity_poly.entity_id
_entity_poly.type
_entity_poly.pdbx_seq_one_letter_code
_entity_poly.pdbx_strand_id
1 'polypeptide(L)'
;MNGLEVSSIEADLSCASLILSVGISTRYVYATYKKTPVTTNEAEAWEAAKKACGGLHFLAIQEDLDSDDCVGFWLLLDLPPPPFKLSSGGLGTTLNVAKPKKGSTVAIFGLGVVGLAAAEGARIAGASRIIGVDQNPKRFDEAKKFGVTKFVNPKDHDKPVQEVLAEMTDGGVDRSIECTGSINAMISAFECVHDGWGVAVLVGVPNKDDVFKTHPMNVFKGKALCTMDIHYKIGML
;
A
#
# COMPACT_ATOMS: atom_id res chain seq x y z
N MET A 1 -11.69 4.06 21.06
CA MET A 1 -12.48 4.47 19.88
C MET A 1 -11.45 4.87 18.83
N ASN A 2 -10.74 3.90 18.24
CA ASN A 2 -9.46 4.18 17.58
C ASN A 2 -9.45 3.53 16.19
N GLY A 3 -10.14 4.17 15.26
CA GLY A 3 -9.98 3.92 13.83
C GLY A 3 -8.88 4.84 13.32
N LEU A 4 -7.88 4.28 12.65
CA LEU A 4 -6.90 5.05 11.89
C LEU A 4 -7.66 5.70 10.72
N GLU A 5 -7.88 7.01 10.76
CA GLU A 5 -8.51 7.75 9.66
C GLU A 5 -7.44 8.53 8.88
N VAL A 6 -7.44 8.39 7.55
CA VAL A 6 -6.61 9.18 6.64
C VAL A 6 -6.96 10.64 6.83
N SER A 7 -5.99 11.51 7.07
CA SER A 7 -6.25 12.94 7.24
C SER A 7 -5.21 13.84 6.60
N SER A 8 -5.63 14.92 5.93
CA SER A 8 -4.75 15.96 5.39
C SER A 8 -5.12 17.34 5.90
N ILE A 9 -4.13 18.24 6.03
CA ILE A 9 -4.35 19.65 6.40
C ILE A 9 -3.92 20.58 5.26
N GLU A 10 -4.87 21.40 4.79
CA GLU A 10 -4.70 22.36 3.70
C GLU A 10 -4.99 23.79 4.18
N ALA A 11 -4.20 24.77 3.75
CA ALA A 11 -4.51 26.18 3.99
C ALA A 11 -5.44 26.72 2.88
N ASP A 12 -6.66 27.09 3.27
CA ASP A 12 -7.59 27.85 2.42
C ASP A 12 -7.31 29.35 2.57
N LEU A 13 -6.60 29.89 1.58
CA LEU A 13 -6.22 31.30 1.51
C LEU A 13 -7.43 32.23 1.28
N SER A 14 -8.53 31.72 0.72
CA SER A 14 -9.71 32.51 0.45
C SER A 14 -10.43 32.86 1.74
N CYS A 15 -10.61 31.85 2.61
CA CYS A 15 -11.29 31.96 3.89
C CYS A 15 -10.37 32.17 5.09
N ALA A 16 -9.04 32.17 4.88
CA ALA A 16 -8.04 32.23 5.95
C ALA A 16 -8.26 31.15 7.01
N SER A 17 -8.35 29.90 6.55
CA SER A 17 -8.62 28.74 7.39
C SER A 17 -7.72 27.57 7.04
N LEU A 18 -7.50 26.68 8.01
CA LEU A 18 -6.93 25.36 7.80
C LEU A 18 -8.08 24.36 7.69
N ILE A 19 -8.07 23.56 6.63
CA ILE A 19 -9.05 22.52 6.36
C ILE A 19 -8.42 21.17 6.70
N LEU A 20 -9.01 20.46 7.67
CA LEU A 20 -8.72 19.07 7.94
C LEU A 20 -9.66 18.23 7.08
N SER A 21 -9.12 17.55 6.08
CA SER A 21 -9.85 16.50 5.37
C SER A 21 -9.65 15.18 6.11
N VAL A 22 -10.71 14.41 6.33
CA VAL A 22 -10.62 13.04 6.87
C VAL A 22 -11.38 12.05 5.98
N GLY A 23 -10.80 10.88 5.77
CA GLY A 23 -11.33 9.86 4.87
C GLY A 23 -11.39 10.33 3.40
N ILE A 24 -12.32 9.76 2.61
CA ILE A 24 -12.39 9.97 1.15
C ILE A 24 -13.14 11.25 0.77
N SER A 25 -13.97 11.80 1.66
CA SER A 25 -14.87 12.91 1.29
C SER A 25 -15.24 13.88 2.42
N THR A 26 -14.71 13.73 3.63
CA THR A 26 -15.10 14.59 4.75
C THR A 26 -14.10 15.72 4.92
N ARG A 27 -14.59 16.95 5.09
CA ARG A 27 -13.76 18.14 5.28
C ARG A 27 -14.30 18.95 6.45
N TYR A 28 -13.39 19.38 7.33
CA TYR A 28 -13.67 20.22 8.48
C TYR A 28 -12.78 21.45 8.45
N VAL A 29 -13.30 22.59 8.89
CA VAL A 29 -12.43 23.72 9.24
C VAL A 29 -11.75 23.37 10.56
N TYR A 30 -10.45 23.08 10.51
CA TYR A 30 -9.64 22.72 11.66
C TYR A 30 -9.32 23.94 12.52
N ALA A 31 -8.89 25.02 11.85
CA ALA A 31 -8.53 26.27 12.51
C ALA A 31 -8.76 27.43 11.55
N THR A 32 -8.83 28.64 12.08
CA THR A 32 -8.83 29.88 11.29
C THR A 32 -7.64 30.74 11.70
N TYR A 33 -7.17 31.57 10.79
CA TYR A 33 -6.12 32.54 11.06
C TYR A 33 -6.54 33.93 10.60
N LYS A 34 -5.97 34.95 11.25
CA LYS A 34 -6.26 36.34 10.89
C LYS A 34 -5.66 36.66 9.53
N LYS A 35 -6.49 37.05 8.56
CA LYS A 35 -6.03 37.42 7.22
C LYS A 35 -5.26 38.75 7.25
N THR A 36 -3.94 38.66 7.06
CA THR A 36 -3.02 39.81 6.96
C THR A 36 -1.98 39.52 5.87
N PRO A 37 -1.26 40.53 5.35
CA PRO A 37 -0.20 40.29 4.37
C PRO A 37 0.88 39.31 4.87
N VAL A 38 1.25 39.39 6.15
CA VAL A 38 2.26 38.52 6.77
C VAL A 38 1.76 37.07 6.84
N THR A 39 0.58 36.85 7.42
CA THR A 39 0.00 35.51 7.57
C THR A 39 -0.40 34.87 6.24
N THR A 40 -0.71 35.68 5.23
CA THR A 40 -0.95 35.18 3.86
C THR A 40 0.34 34.68 3.23
N ASN A 41 1.43 35.44 3.35
CA ASN A 41 2.75 35.02 2.86
C ASN A 41 3.25 33.77 3.59
N GLU A 42 3.02 33.65 4.89
CA GLU A 42 3.37 32.44 5.66
C GLU A 42 2.58 31.22 5.20
N ALA A 43 1.27 31.38 4.96
CA ALA A 43 0.42 30.30 4.44
C ALA A 43 0.83 29.90 3.00
N GLU A 44 1.16 30.86 2.14
CA GLU A 44 1.68 30.60 0.80
C GLU A 44 3.05 29.90 0.83
N ALA A 45 3.95 30.33 1.71
CA ALA A 45 5.25 29.71 1.91
C ALA A 45 5.11 28.29 2.46
N TRP A 46 4.15 28.06 3.37
CA TRP A 46 3.80 26.73 3.87
C TRP A 46 3.29 25.82 2.75
N GLU A 47 2.35 26.27 1.92
CA GLU A 47 1.86 25.50 0.76
C GLU A 47 2.97 25.27 -0.29
N ALA A 48 3.82 26.26 -0.53
CA ALA A 48 4.95 26.15 -1.44
C ALA A 48 6.02 25.18 -0.93
N ALA A 49 6.33 25.21 0.38
CA ALA A 49 7.24 24.27 1.02
C ALA A 49 6.68 22.84 1.01
N LYS A 50 5.38 22.67 1.32
CA LYS A 50 4.68 21.39 1.16
C LYS A 50 4.82 20.89 -0.27
N LYS A 51 4.54 21.72 -1.27
CA LYS A 51 4.67 21.34 -2.69
C LYS A 51 6.11 21.01 -3.09
N ALA A 52 7.09 21.77 -2.60
CA ALA A 52 8.52 21.58 -2.91
C ALA A 52 9.09 20.30 -2.30
N CYS A 53 8.58 19.89 -1.12
CA CYS A 53 9.00 18.68 -0.42
C CYS A 53 8.18 17.44 -0.80
N GLY A 54 7.20 17.55 -1.71
CA GLY A 54 6.29 16.44 -2.03
C GLY A 54 5.37 16.10 -0.86
N GLY A 55 4.71 17.11 -0.29
CA GLY A 55 3.78 17.08 0.85
C GLY A 55 4.32 16.36 2.07
N LEU A 56 5.07 17.09 2.90
CA LEU A 56 5.46 16.59 4.21
C LEU A 56 4.40 16.99 5.23
N HIS A 57 3.69 16.02 5.80
CA HIS A 57 2.83 16.24 6.97
C HIS A 57 3.51 15.63 8.19
N PHE A 58 3.51 16.36 9.30
CA PHE A 58 3.89 15.81 10.61
C PHE A 58 2.64 15.65 11.47
N LEU A 59 2.44 14.43 11.98
CA LEU A 59 1.43 14.16 13.00
C LEU A 59 2.18 14.07 14.33
N ALA A 60 2.02 15.07 15.17
CA ALA A 60 2.51 15.04 16.54
C ALA A 60 1.53 14.20 17.36
N ILE A 61 2.02 13.14 17.99
CA ILE A 61 1.22 12.31 18.89
C ILE A 61 1.30 12.94 20.27
N GLN A 62 0.15 13.22 20.86
CA GLN A 62 0.00 13.51 22.27
C GLN A 62 -0.57 12.27 22.96
N GLU A 63 -0.17 12.03 24.20
CA GLU A 63 -0.63 10.87 24.98
C GLU A 63 -2.13 10.96 25.31
N ASP A 64 -2.62 12.19 25.46
CA ASP A 64 -4.02 12.55 25.62
C ASP A 64 -4.28 14.01 25.17
N LEU A 65 -5.55 14.44 25.21
CA LEU A 65 -6.01 15.72 24.67
C LEU A 65 -5.51 16.95 25.44
N ASP A 66 -5.07 16.78 26.69
CA ASP A 66 -4.64 17.87 27.58
C ASP A 66 -3.11 17.91 27.76
N SER A 67 -2.37 17.01 27.09
CA SER A 67 -0.93 16.89 27.21
C SER A 67 -0.17 17.90 26.35
N ASP A 68 0.71 18.68 26.97
CA ASP A 68 1.63 19.60 26.28
C ASP A 68 2.88 18.90 25.72
N ASP A 69 3.06 17.60 26.02
CA ASP A 69 4.25 16.83 25.65
C ASP A 69 4.03 16.02 24.36
N CYS A 70 4.95 16.16 23.41
CA CYS A 70 4.96 15.36 22.18
C CYS A 70 5.67 14.03 22.41
N VAL A 71 4.94 12.91 22.30
CA VAL A 71 5.48 11.56 22.55
C VAL A 71 5.95 10.85 21.26
N GLY A 72 5.72 11.46 20.09
CA GLY A 72 6.20 10.93 18.82
C GLY A 72 5.80 11.77 17.61
N PHE A 73 6.52 11.62 16.52
CA PHE A 73 6.22 12.26 15.24
C PHE A 73 6.01 11.20 14.16
N TRP A 74 4.93 11.34 13.39
CA TRP A 74 4.74 10.62 12.14
C TRP A 74 5.10 11.54 10.98
N LEU A 75 5.94 11.08 10.07
CA LEU A 75 6.24 11.77 8.81
C LEU A 75 5.40 11.11 7.71
N LEU A 76 4.44 11.84 7.16
CA LEU A 76 3.75 11.45 5.93
C LEU A 76 4.37 12.20 4.76
N LEU A 77 4.70 11.46 3.69
CA LEU A 77 5.23 12.00 2.44
C LEU A 77 4.19 11.83 1.33
N ASP A 78 3.79 12.94 0.72
CA ASP A 78 2.90 12.95 -0.43
C ASP A 78 3.64 12.57 -1.72
N LEU A 79 3.50 11.32 -2.14
CA LEU A 79 3.94 10.88 -3.47
C LEU A 79 2.97 11.36 -4.57
N PRO A 80 3.47 11.97 -5.67
CA PRO A 80 2.62 12.40 -6.77
C PRO A 80 1.87 11.21 -7.42
N PRO A 81 0.66 11.42 -7.95
CA PRO A 81 -0.05 10.40 -8.72
C PRO A 81 0.84 9.85 -9.84
N PRO A 82 0.84 8.53 -10.08
CA PRO A 82 1.59 7.97 -11.20
C PRO A 82 1.09 8.59 -12.52
N PRO A 83 1.99 8.90 -13.47
CA PRO A 83 1.67 9.68 -14.68
C PRO A 83 0.75 8.95 -15.67
N PHE A 84 0.36 7.71 -15.41
CA PHE A 84 -0.55 6.92 -16.23
C PHE A 84 -1.78 6.49 -15.44
N LYS A 85 -2.96 6.99 -15.85
CA LYS A 85 -4.27 6.39 -15.55
C LYS A 85 -4.39 5.03 -16.27
N LEU A 86 -3.65 4.02 -15.82
CA LEU A 86 -4.13 2.65 -15.95
C LEU A 86 -5.01 2.39 -14.74
N SER A 87 -6.29 2.15 -15.02
CA SER A 87 -7.39 2.01 -14.08
C SER A 87 -7.04 1.18 -12.84
N SER A 88 -7.64 1.60 -11.73
CA SER A 88 -7.82 0.99 -10.41
C SER A 88 -8.03 -0.53 -10.39
N GLY A 89 -7.05 -1.31 -10.84
CA GLY A 89 -7.10 -2.77 -10.95
C GLY A 89 -5.69 -3.36 -11.03
N GLY A 90 -5.59 -4.69 -11.02
CA GLY A 90 -4.33 -5.40 -10.77
C GLY A 90 -3.16 -5.04 -11.69
N LEU A 91 -3.44 -4.66 -12.94
CA LEU A 91 -2.41 -4.21 -13.89
C LEU A 91 -1.74 -2.90 -13.43
N GLY A 92 -2.55 -1.90 -13.06
CA GLY A 92 -2.07 -0.63 -12.52
C GLY A 92 -1.35 -0.82 -11.19
N THR A 93 -1.87 -1.68 -10.30
CA THR A 93 -1.18 -2.05 -9.06
C THR A 93 0.24 -2.54 -9.33
N THR A 94 0.36 -3.47 -10.28
CA THR A 94 1.63 -4.15 -10.52
C THR A 94 2.66 -3.19 -11.10
N LEU A 95 2.26 -2.41 -12.12
CA LEU A 95 3.17 -1.52 -12.83
C LEU A 95 3.51 -0.24 -12.04
N ASN A 96 2.57 0.27 -11.24
CA ASN A 96 2.71 1.58 -10.58
C ASN A 96 3.02 1.50 -9.09
N VAL A 97 2.66 0.41 -8.39
CA VAL A 97 2.87 0.28 -6.93
C VAL A 97 3.91 -0.79 -6.64
N ALA A 98 3.67 -2.03 -7.06
CA ALA A 98 4.61 -3.12 -6.84
C ALA A 98 5.94 -2.87 -7.57
N LYS A 99 5.88 -2.31 -8.79
CA LYS A 99 7.04 -1.98 -9.64
C LYS A 99 8.09 -3.11 -9.66
N PRO A 100 7.71 -4.35 -10.04
CA PRO A 100 8.66 -5.45 -10.12
C PRO A 100 9.77 -5.10 -11.13
N LYS A 101 11.02 -5.39 -10.76
CA LYS A 101 12.16 -5.23 -11.67
C LYS A 101 12.15 -6.36 -12.70
N LYS A 102 12.72 -6.12 -13.88
CA LYS A 102 12.96 -7.18 -14.85
C LYS A 102 13.75 -8.32 -14.18
N GLY A 103 13.32 -9.56 -14.40
CA GLY A 103 13.91 -10.76 -13.81
C GLY A 103 13.34 -11.15 -12.44
N SER A 104 12.51 -10.31 -11.81
CA SER A 104 11.96 -10.59 -10.47
C SER A 104 10.98 -11.77 -10.44
N THR A 105 10.75 -12.28 -9.22
CA THR A 105 9.71 -13.24 -8.90
C THR A 105 8.51 -12.54 -8.26
N VAL A 106 7.31 -12.82 -8.79
CA VAL A 106 6.06 -12.20 -8.32
C VAL A 106 5.04 -13.27 -7.91
N ALA A 107 4.47 -13.18 -6.72
CA ALA A 107 3.31 -13.98 -6.31
C ALA A 107 2.00 -13.19 -6.48
N ILE A 108 0.98 -13.81 -7.05
CA ILE A 108 -0.36 -13.22 -7.23
C ILE A 108 -1.37 -14.07 -6.47
N PHE A 109 -2.00 -13.52 -5.43
CA PHE A 109 -3.02 -14.20 -4.64
C PHE A 109 -4.41 -13.88 -5.20
N GLY A 110 -5.11 -14.91 -5.68
CA GLY A 110 -6.39 -14.82 -6.36
C GLY A 110 -6.21 -14.65 -7.87
N LEU A 111 -6.74 -15.58 -8.66
CA LEU A 111 -6.70 -15.58 -10.12
C LEU A 111 -8.08 -15.23 -10.73
N GLY A 112 -8.76 -14.27 -10.12
CA GLY A 112 -9.91 -13.59 -10.73
C GLY A 112 -9.48 -12.49 -11.71
N VAL A 113 -10.41 -11.66 -12.17
CA VAL A 113 -10.13 -10.59 -13.16
C VAL A 113 -9.00 -9.65 -12.72
N VAL A 114 -9.01 -9.21 -11.45
CA VAL A 114 -7.96 -8.36 -10.88
C VAL A 114 -6.61 -9.08 -10.84
N GLY A 115 -6.59 -10.33 -10.41
CA GLY A 115 -5.38 -11.14 -10.35
C GLY A 115 -4.76 -11.42 -11.71
N LEU A 116 -5.58 -11.74 -12.72
CA LEU A 116 -5.11 -11.94 -14.09
C LEU A 116 -4.51 -10.65 -14.67
N ALA A 117 -5.13 -9.50 -14.40
CA ALA A 117 -4.57 -8.20 -14.77
C ALA A 117 -3.23 -7.93 -14.04
N ALA A 118 -3.09 -8.35 -12.78
CA ALA A 118 -1.82 -8.22 -12.04
C ALA A 118 -0.72 -9.14 -12.59
N ALA A 119 -1.04 -10.39 -12.91
CA ALA A 119 -0.13 -11.31 -13.56
C ALA A 119 0.37 -10.75 -14.91
N GLU A 120 -0.54 -10.19 -15.70
CA GLU A 120 -0.21 -9.52 -16.96
C GLU A 120 0.71 -8.31 -16.74
N GLY A 121 0.46 -7.52 -15.70
CA GLY A 121 1.35 -6.43 -15.31
C GLY A 121 2.75 -6.89 -14.92
N ALA A 122 2.85 -8.01 -14.21
CA ALA A 122 4.14 -8.60 -13.86
C ALA A 122 4.88 -9.10 -15.12
N ARG A 123 4.15 -9.68 -16.06
CA ARG A 123 4.68 -10.13 -17.36
C ARG A 123 5.20 -8.95 -18.18
N ILE A 124 4.43 -7.87 -18.27
CA ILE A 124 4.82 -6.62 -18.97
C ILE A 124 6.06 -6.00 -18.34
N ALA A 125 6.15 -6.00 -17.00
CA ALA A 125 7.34 -5.52 -16.28
C ALA A 125 8.57 -6.43 -16.45
N GLY A 126 8.41 -7.61 -17.06
CA GLY A 126 9.49 -8.54 -17.34
C GLY A 126 9.88 -9.41 -16.14
N ALA A 127 8.94 -9.71 -15.24
CA ALA A 127 9.15 -10.74 -14.21
C ALA A 127 9.53 -12.08 -14.86
N SER A 128 10.53 -12.77 -14.31
CA SER A 128 10.99 -14.07 -14.84
C SER A 128 10.10 -15.22 -14.36
N ARG A 129 9.48 -15.05 -13.18
CA ARG A 129 8.66 -16.06 -12.53
C ARG A 129 7.43 -15.42 -11.92
N ILE A 130 6.25 -15.90 -12.32
CA ILE A 130 4.97 -15.41 -11.82
C ILE A 130 4.22 -16.61 -11.24
N ILE A 131 4.01 -16.58 -9.92
CA ILE A 131 3.40 -17.67 -9.16
C ILE A 131 1.95 -17.28 -8.83
N GLY A 132 0.99 -17.95 -9.45
CA GLY A 132 -0.43 -17.77 -9.16
C GLY A 132 -0.85 -18.61 -7.96
N VAL A 133 -1.49 -18.00 -6.97
CA VAL A 133 -2.01 -18.67 -5.78
C VAL A 133 -3.54 -18.61 -5.81
N ASP A 134 -4.21 -19.75 -5.98
CA ASP A 134 -5.68 -19.83 -5.98
C ASP A 134 -6.14 -21.22 -5.51
N GLN A 135 -7.31 -21.30 -4.88
CA GLN A 135 -7.88 -22.57 -4.43
C GLN A 135 -8.58 -23.35 -5.54
N ASN A 136 -8.88 -22.70 -6.67
CA ASN A 136 -9.52 -23.32 -7.82
C ASN A 136 -8.48 -23.67 -8.89
N PRO A 137 -8.04 -24.94 -9.00
CA PRO A 137 -7.01 -25.34 -9.96
C PRO A 137 -7.44 -25.10 -11.42
N LYS A 138 -8.74 -25.03 -11.72
CA LYS A 138 -9.25 -24.74 -13.07
C LYS A 138 -8.87 -23.34 -13.56
N ARG A 139 -8.50 -22.41 -12.67
CA ARG A 139 -8.07 -21.05 -13.04
C ARG A 139 -6.65 -21.01 -13.60
N PHE A 140 -5.84 -22.06 -13.39
CA PHE A 140 -4.44 -22.04 -13.80
C PHE A 140 -4.27 -22.02 -15.32
N ASP A 141 -5.06 -22.80 -16.06
CA ASP A 141 -4.90 -22.88 -17.51
C ASP A 141 -5.18 -21.55 -18.21
N GLU A 142 -6.14 -20.78 -17.71
CA GLU A 142 -6.38 -19.42 -18.18
C GLU A 142 -5.24 -18.50 -17.72
N ALA A 143 -4.81 -18.58 -16.46
CA ALA A 143 -3.77 -17.72 -15.90
C ALA A 143 -2.42 -17.83 -16.63
N LYS A 144 -2.08 -18.99 -17.20
CA LYS A 144 -0.89 -19.16 -18.05
C LYS A 144 -0.86 -18.19 -19.23
N LYS A 145 -2.03 -17.88 -19.81
CA LYS A 145 -2.14 -16.94 -20.94
C LYS A 145 -1.79 -15.50 -20.53
N PHE A 146 -1.91 -15.17 -19.24
CA PHE A 146 -1.58 -13.87 -18.66
C PHE A 146 -0.19 -13.87 -17.99
N GLY A 147 0.66 -14.83 -18.32
CA GLY A 147 2.05 -14.88 -17.88
C GLY A 147 2.32 -15.68 -16.61
N VAL A 148 1.31 -16.27 -15.96
CA VAL A 148 1.55 -17.12 -14.79
C VAL A 148 2.36 -18.35 -15.20
N THR A 149 3.53 -18.55 -14.58
CA THR A 149 4.47 -19.63 -14.91
C THR A 149 4.41 -20.80 -13.93
N LYS A 150 3.95 -20.55 -12.70
CA LYS A 150 3.75 -21.57 -11.65
C LYS A 150 2.42 -21.35 -10.96
N PHE A 151 1.86 -22.42 -10.42
CA PHE A 151 0.62 -22.38 -9.67
C PHE A 151 0.80 -23.07 -8.33
N VAL A 152 0.21 -22.49 -7.29
CA VAL A 152 0.16 -23.05 -5.94
C VAL A 152 -1.28 -23.01 -5.49
N ASN A 153 -1.83 -24.18 -5.18
CA ASN A 153 -3.11 -24.28 -4.52
C ASN A 153 -2.86 -24.49 -3.03
N PRO A 154 -3.26 -23.55 -2.14
CA PRO A 154 -3.03 -23.69 -0.70
C PRO A 154 -3.60 -24.98 -0.10
N LYS A 155 -4.59 -25.62 -0.74
CA LYS A 155 -5.20 -26.88 -0.26
C LYS A 155 -4.36 -28.12 -0.54
N ASP A 156 -3.35 -28.02 -1.38
CA ASP A 156 -2.49 -29.14 -1.77
C ASP A 156 -1.22 -29.23 -0.90
N HIS A 157 -1.16 -28.43 0.18
CA HIS A 157 -0.01 -28.32 1.07
C HIS A 157 -0.43 -28.35 2.53
N ASP A 158 0.31 -29.08 3.36
CA ASP A 158 0.12 -29.09 4.82
C ASP A 158 0.74 -27.86 5.51
N LYS A 159 1.71 -27.21 4.84
CA LYS A 159 2.39 -26.00 5.32
C LYS A 159 1.62 -24.74 4.94
N PRO A 160 1.75 -23.65 5.71
CA PRO A 160 1.27 -22.33 5.31
C PRO A 160 1.82 -21.92 3.94
N VAL A 161 0.98 -21.30 3.10
CA VAL A 161 1.34 -21.00 1.71
C VAL A 161 2.54 -20.04 1.62
N GLN A 162 2.73 -19.15 2.60
CA GLN A 162 3.88 -18.26 2.66
C GLN A 162 5.21 -19.02 2.83
N GLU A 163 5.22 -20.13 3.57
CA GLU A 163 6.40 -20.99 3.72
C GLU A 163 6.68 -21.77 2.45
N VAL A 164 5.63 -22.32 1.82
CA VAL A 164 5.74 -22.99 0.52
C VAL A 164 6.36 -22.05 -0.52
N LEU A 165 5.88 -20.81 -0.59
CA LEU A 165 6.44 -19.80 -1.49
C LEU A 165 7.89 -19.46 -1.15
N ALA A 166 8.23 -19.29 0.13
CA ALA A 166 9.60 -19.02 0.55
C ALA A 166 10.56 -20.15 0.17
N GLU A 167 10.18 -21.41 0.39
CA GLU A 167 10.96 -22.59 -0.02
C GLU A 167 11.12 -22.66 -1.55
N MET A 168 10.05 -22.37 -2.29
CA MET A 168 10.07 -22.38 -3.75
C MET A 168 10.94 -21.28 -4.36
N THR A 169 11.27 -20.23 -3.60
CA THR A 169 11.89 -18.99 -4.10
C THR A 169 13.12 -18.57 -3.31
N ASP A 170 13.67 -19.48 -2.51
CA ASP A 170 14.90 -19.28 -1.74
C ASP A 170 14.84 -18.06 -0.80
N GLY A 171 13.76 -17.98 0.01
CA GLY A 171 13.60 -16.95 1.03
C GLY A 171 12.41 -16.01 0.83
N GLY A 172 11.71 -16.10 -0.30
CA GLY A 172 10.48 -15.37 -0.58
C GLY A 172 10.47 -14.69 -1.94
N VAL A 173 9.29 -14.24 -2.37
CA VAL A 173 9.14 -13.53 -3.65
C VAL A 173 9.60 -12.08 -3.54
N ASP A 174 10.07 -11.50 -4.64
CA ASP A 174 10.42 -10.08 -4.66
C ASP A 174 9.19 -9.21 -4.46
N ARG A 175 8.07 -9.60 -5.08
CA ARG A 175 6.79 -8.90 -4.98
C ARG A 175 5.65 -9.88 -4.74
N SER A 176 4.69 -9.49 -3.92
CA SER A 176 3.40 -10.16 -3.84
C SER A 176 2.25 -9.18 -4.05
N ILE A 177 1.16 -9.66 -4.63
CA ILE A 177 -0.03 -8.86 -4.91
C ILE A 177 -1.27 -9.66 -4.50
N GLU A 178 -2.04 -9.13 -3.55
CA GLU A 178 -3.23 -9.76 -2.99
C GLU A 178 -4.50 -9.20 -3.63
N CYS A 179 -5.30 -10.07 -4.26
CA CYS A 179 -6.45 -9.69 -5.08
C CYS A 179 -7.76 -10.39 -4.68
N THR A 180 -7.83 -11.05 -3.52
CA THR A 180 -9.01 -11.79 -3.03
C THR A 180 -9.80 -11.03 -1.98
N GLY A 181 -9.16 -10.22 -1.14
CA GLY A 181 -9.78 -9.58 0.02
C GLY A 181 -9.79 -10.47 1.26
N SER A 182 -9.30 -11.72 1.18
CA SER A 182 -9.20 -12.62 2.32
C SER A 182 -8.07 -12.17 3.25
N ILE A 183 -8.40 -11.96 4.53
CA ILE A 183 -7.41 -11.56 5.53
C ILE A 183 -6.25 -12.55 5.65
N ASN A 184 -6.54 -13.85 5.52
CA ASN A 184 -5.52 -14.91 5.54
C ASN A 184 -4.59 -14.82 4.31
N ALA A 185 -5.14 -14.46 3.14
CA ALA A 185 -4.35 -14.24 1.94
C ALA A 185 -3.51 -12.98 2.04
N MET A 186 -4.02 -11.91 2.67
CA MET A 186 -3.25 -10.68 2.93
C MET A 186 -2.03 -10.94 3.81
N ILE A 187 -2.21 -11.65 4.93
CA ILE A 187 -1.11 -12.00 5.83
C ILE A 187 -0.10 -12.88 5.10
N SER A 188 -0.57 -13.91 4.38
CA SER A 188 0.30 -14.80 3.60
C SER A 188 1.06 -14.05 2.51
N ALA A 189 0.42 -13.09 1.84
CA ALA A 189 1.04 -12.27 0.82
C ALA A 189 2.13 -11.38 1.41
N PHE A 190 1.92 -10.79 2.59
CA PHE A 190 2.96 -10.04 3.28
C PHE A 190 4.11 -10.92 3.75
N GLU A 191 3.81 -12.09 4.31
CA GLU A 191 4.85 -12.93 4.91
C GLU A 191 5.67 -13.69 3.88
N CYS A 192 5.15 -13.91 2.67
CA CYS A 192 5.85 -14.65 1.61
C CYS A 192 6.88 -13.83 0.84
N VAL A 193 6.93 -12.50 1.03
CA VAL A 193 7.93 -11.67 0.34
C VAL A 193 9.29 -11.82 1.01
N HIS A 194 10.34 -11.65 0.20
CA HIS A 194 11.73 -11.83 0.62
C HIS A 194 12.12 -10.84 1.74
N ASP A 195 12.86 -11.33 2.73
CA ASP A 195 13.47 -10.48 3.76
C ASP A 195 14.41 -9.45 3.09
N GLY A 196 14.40 -8.20 3.53
CA GLY A 196 15.32 -7.13 3.10
C GLY A 196 14.80 -6.24 1.97
N TRP A 197 14.11 -6.79 0.96
CA TRP A 197 13.63 -6.00 -0.20
C TRP A 197 12.25 -6.38 -0.72
N GLY A 198 11.59 -7.36 -0.09
CA GLY A 198 10.28 -7.83 -0.48
C GLY A 198 9.21 -6.76 -0.30
N VAL A 199 8.30 -6.65 -1.27
CA VAL A 199 7.17 -5.72 -1.20
C VAL A 199 5.87 -6.45 -1.47
N ALA A 200 4.95 -6.42 -0.51
CA ALA A 200 3.60 -6.90 -0.67
C ALA A 200 2.64 -5.77 -0.98
N VAL A 201 1.70 -6.00 -1.89
CA VAL A 201 0.67 -5.01 -2.25
C VAL A 201 -0.72 -5.60 -2.05
N LEU A 202 -1.51 -4.98 -1.18
CA LEU A 202 -2.90 -5.39 -0.93
C LEU A 202 -3.86 -4.60 -1.83
N VAL A 203 -4.69 -5.32 -2.58
CA VAL A 203 -5.69 -4.77 -3.51
C VAL A 203 -7.10 -5.25 -3.14
N GLY A 204 -7.22 -6.49 -2.68
CA GLY A 204 -8.51 -7.04 -2.25
C GLY A 204 -9.09 -6.24 -1.08
N VAL A 205 -10.41 -6.05 -1.08
CA VAL A 205 -11.11 -5.34 0.00
C VAL A 205 -11.54 -6.36 1.06
N PRO A 206 -11.08 -6.25 2.31
CA PRO A 206 -11.45 -7.17 3.39
C PRO A 206 -12.82 -6.82 4.00
N ASN A 207 -13.32 -7.66 4.89
CA ASN A 207 -14.49 -7.29 5.70
C ASN A 207 -14.09 -6.25 6.75
N LYS A 208 -15.07 -5.43 7.18
CA LYS A 208 -14.84 -4.31 8.09
C LYS A 208 -14.20 -4.72 9.43
N ASP A 209 -14.52 -5.91 9.91
CA ASP A 209 -14.08 -6.40 11.23
C ASP A 209 -12.84 -7.30 11.16
N ASP A 210 -12.30 -7.53 9.96
CA ASP A 210 -11.09 -8.33 9.78
C ASP A 210 -9.86 -7.57 10.29
N VAL A 211 -8.98 -8.28 11.00
CA VAL A 211 -7.76 -7.69 11.57
C VAL A 211 -6.53 -8.31 10.92
N PHE A 212 -5.72 -7.47 10.29
CA PHE A 212 -4.42 -7.87 9.77
C PHE A 212 -3.42 -7.99 10.93
N LYS A 213 -2.80 -9.17 11.08
CA LYS A 213 -1.84 -9.44 12.16
C LYS A 213 -0.63 -10.19 11.59
N THR A 214 0.56 -9.73 11.94
CA THR A 214 1.83 -10.37 11.61
C THR A 214 2.85 -10.07 12.70
N HIS A 215 3.91 -10.87 12.77
CA HIS A 215 4.97 -10.65 13.77
C HIS A 215 5.79 -9.40 13.42
N PRO A 216 6.09 -8.49 14.37
CA PRO A 216 6.82 -7.24 14.08
C PRO A 216 8.18 -7.45 13.41
N MET A 217 8.85 -8.57 13.71
CA MET A 217 10.13 -8.90 13.06
C MET A 217 10.03 -9.00 11.54
N ASN A 218 8.86 -9.30 10.96
CA ASN A 218 8.69 -9.31 9.52
C ASN A 218 8.92 -7.91 8.91
N VAL A 219 8.57 -6.85 9.64
CA VAL A 219 8.85 -5.46 9.24
C VAL A 219 10.32 -5.11 9.48
N PHE A 220 10.87 -5.43 10.66
CA PHE A 220 12.29 -5.16 10.97
C PHE A 220 13.26 -5.90 10.06
N LYS A 221 12.83 -7.01 9.47
CA LYS A 221 13.56 -7.74 8.42
C LYS A 221 13.55 -7.02 7.06
N GLY A 222 12.97 -5.84 6.93
CA GLY A 222 12.99 -5.03 5.71
C GLY A 222 11.90 -5.38 4.70
N LYS A 223 10.83 -6.08 5.11
CA LYS A 223 9.64 -6.26 4.25
C LYS A 223 8.80 -4.99 4.27
N ALA A 224 8.29 -4.60 3.10
CA ALA A 224 7.37 -3.48 2.97
C ALA A 224 5.97 -3.98 2.63
N LEU A 225 4.97 -3.39 3.28
CA LEU A 225 3.56 -3.55 2.95
C LEU A 225 3.06 -2.26 2.31
N CYS A 226 2.49 -2.37 1.12
CA CYS A 226 1.81 -1.28 0.43
C CYS A 226 0.35 -1.66 0.23
N THR A 227 -0.51 -0.66 0.18
CA THR A 227 -1.84 -0.79 -0.39
C THR A 227 -1.85 -0.07 -1.74
N MET A 228 -2.81 -0.38 -2.59
CA MET A 228 -3.22 0.62 -3.58
C MET A 228 -3.93 1.74 -2.83
N ASP A 229 -3.20 2.77 -2.43
CA ASP A 229 -3.86 4.01 -2.14
C ASP A 229 -4.33 4.65 -3.44
N ILE A 230 -5.51 5.25 -3.35
CA ILE A 230 -5.73 6.55 -3.94
C ILE A 230 -4.80 7.51 -3.16
N HIS A 231 -3.48 7.45 -3.44
CA HIS A 231 -2.35 8.19 -2.83
C HIS A 231 -1.81 7.78 -1.43
N TYR A 232 -0.54 7.29 -1.45
CA TYR A 232 0.51 7.28 -0.41
C TYR A 232 1.11 5.92 0.02
N LYS A 233 2.38 5.96 0.46
CA LYS A 233 3.25 4.79 0.73
C LYS A 233 3.87 5.00 2.11
N ILE A 234 3.59 4.11 3.05
CA ILE A 234 4.18 4.15 4.40
C ILE A 234 5.62 3.65 4.31
N GLY A 235 6.58 4.47 4.74
CA GLY A 235 7.97 4.07 4.97
C GLY A 235 8.36 4.50 6.38
N MET A 236 8.78 3.54 7.21
CA MET A 236 9.44 3.82 8.49
C MET A 236 10.89 4.25 8.22
N LEU A 237 11.30 5.37 8.80
CA LEU A 237 12.69 5.73 9.09
C LEU A 237 12.85 5.83 10.61
#